data_AF-A0A4Q2XF58-F1
#
_entry.id   AF-A0A4Q2XF58-F1
#
_cell.length_a   1.000
_cell.length_b   1.000
_cell.length_c   1.000
_cell.angle_alpha   90.00
_cell.angle_beta   90.00
_cell.angle_gamma   90.00
#
_symmetry.space_group_name_H-M   'P 1'
#
loop_
_entity.id
_entity.type
_entity.pdbx_description
1 polymer ?
#
loop_
_entity_poly.entity_id
_entity_poly.type
_entity_poly.pdbx_seq_one_letter_code
_entity_poly.pdbx_strand_id
1 'polypeptide(L)'
;METTQTFSAEIVPGHRVASGGNNDPRFPGGTIRMQLPHFQRLGLDLSPFHSGTVNVSIAPRVYQVVEAPHTFRDLKWHPEEPAEDFSFFDVDVLDGESVIATGLIYHPHPDTKPEHFQKPDVLELLLP
;
A
#
# COMPACT_ATOMS: atom_id res chain seq x y z
N MET A 1 0.09 21.68 -11.18
CA MET A 1 -1.03 20.98 -11.84
C MET A 1 -0.87 19.54 -11.44
N GLU A 2 -1.74 19.04 -10.56
CA GLU A 2 -1.78 17.61 -10.29
C GLU A 2 -2.18 16.90 -11.57
N THR A 3 -1.32 16.00 -12.03
CA THR A 3 -1.52 15.31 -13.29
C THR A 3 -1.92 13.88 -12.96
N THR A 4 -3.22 13.61 -12.92
CA THR A 4 -3.72 12.24 -12.81
C THR A 4 -3.39 11.49 -14.09
N GLN A 5 -2.90 10.25 -13.94
CA GLN A 5 -2.67 9.35 -15.06
C GLN A 5 -3.56 8.12 -14.92
N THR A 6 -4.19 7.71 -16.01
CA THR A 6 -5.05 6.53 -16.05
C THR A 6 -4.37 5.42 -16.86
N PHE A 7 -4.38 4.20 -16.31
CA PHE A 7 -3.86 3.01 -16.96
C PHE A 7 -4.71 1.80 -16.59
N SER A 8 -4.78 0.81 -17.48
CA SER A 8 -5.35 -0.50 -17.16
C SER A 8 -4.43 -1.24 -16.19
N ALA A 9 -5.02 -2.02 -15.28
CA ALA A 9 -4.30 -2.87 -14.35
C ALA A 9 -5.01 -4.23 -14.21
N GLU A 10 -4.24 -5.27 -13.92
CA GLU A 10 -4.74 -6.62 -13.68
C GLU A 10 -4.63 -6.97 -12.21
N ILE A 11 -5.70 -7.52 -11.61
CA ILE A 11 -5.63 -8.01 -10.24
C ILE A 11 -4.70 -9.23 -10.19
N VAL A 12 -3.71 -9.19 -9.30
CA VAL A 12 -2.73 -10.25 -9.11
C VAL A 12 -2.73 -10.78 -7.68
N PRO A 13 -2.39 -12.07 -7.46
CA PRO A 13 -2.26 -12.60 -6.11
C PRO A 13 -1.15 -11.92 -5.31
N GLY A 14 -1.42 -11.59 -4.04
CA GLY A 14 -0.43 -11.16 -3.05
C GLY A 14 -0.07 -12.25 -2.04
N HIS A 15 0.90 -11.97 -1.17
CA HIS A 15 1.31 -12.88 -0.09
C HIS A 15 0.29 -12.96 1.08
N ARG A 16 -0.76 -12.13 1.09
CA ARG A 16 -1.78 -12.04 2.14
C ARG A 16 -1.24 -11.65 3.52
N VAL A 17 -0.08 -10.98 3.56
CA VAL A 17 0.53 -10.43 4.78
C VAL A 17 -0.24 -9.19 5.25
N ALA A 18 -0.56 -8.28 4.31
CA ALA A 18 -1.31 -7.04 4.58
C ALA A 18 -2.66 -7.31 5.27
N SER A 19 -3.38 -8.31 4.79
CA SER A 19 -4.68 -8.72 5.33
C SER A 19 -4.64 -9.74 6.46
N GLY A 20 -3.46 -10.27 6.78
CA GLY A 20 -3.30 -11.36 7.76
C GLY A 20 -3.82 -12.72 7.28
N GLY A 21 -4.24 -12.84 6.01
CA GLY A 21 -4.77 -14.09 5.44
C GLY A 21 -3.74 -15.22 5.32
N ASN A 22 -2.45 -14.94 5.51
CA ASN A 22 -1.41 -15.96 5.63
C ASN A 22 -1.21 -16.50 7.06
N ASN A 23 -1.89 -15.92 8.06
CA ASN A 23 -1.78 -16.28 9.48
C ASN A 23 -0.35 -16.22 10.02
N ASP A 24 0.49 -15.29 9.52
CA ASP A 24 1.82 -15.09 10.08
C ASP A 24 1.71 -14.64 11.55
N PRO A 25 2.24 -15.41 12.52
CA PRO A 25 2.13 -15.09 13.94
C PRO A 25 2.85 -13.79 14.32
N ARG A 26 3.80 -13.33 13.49
CA ARG A 26 4.46 -12.02 13.67
C ARG A 26 3.51 -10.86 13.40
N PHE A 27 2.50 -11.07 12.54
CA PHE A 27 1.58 -10.03 12.09
C PHE A 27 0.12 -10.37 12.42
N PRO A 28 -0.25 -10.48 13.71
CA PRO A 28 -1.59 -10.90 14.11
C PRO A 28 -2.67 -9.97 13.57
N GLY A 29 -3.52 -10.50 12.68
CA GLY A 29 -4.59 -9.75 12.04
C GLY A 29 -4.14 -8.87 10.86
N GLY A 30 -2.90 -9.02 10.39
CA GLY A 30 -2.37 -8.34 9.20
C GLY A 30 -1.60 -7.06 9.49
N THR A 31 -0.65 -6.72 8.61
CA THR A 31 0.22 -5.54 8.83
C THR A 31 -0.55 -4.24 8.77
N ILE A 32 -1.56 -4.10 7.89
CA ILE A 32 -2.36 -2.86 7.77
C ILE A 32 -3.06 -2.55 9.10
N ARG A 33 -3.65 -3.57 9.73
CA ARG A 33 -4.31 -3.42 11.04
C ARG A 33 -3.31 -2.96 12.12
N MET A 34 -2.10 -3.53 12.12
CA MET A 34 -1.08 -3.20 13.10
C MET A 34 -0.47 -1.81 12.88
N GLN A 35 -0.35 -1.38 11.61
CA GLN A 35 0.24 -0.09 11.24
C GLN A 35 -0.75 1.08 11.41
N LEU A 36 -2.07 0.83 11.31
CA LEU A 36 -3.13 1.85 11.46
C LEU A 36 -2.90 2.84 12.62
N PRO A 37 -2.70 2.41 13.89
CA PRO A 37 -2.50 3.36 15.00
C PRO A 37 -1.21 4.17 14.91
N HIS A 38 -0.25 3.76 14.08
CA HIS A 38 0.98 4.53 13.83
C HIS A 38 0.71 5.64 12.81
N PHE A 39 0.11 5.30 11.67
CA PHE A 39 -0.24 6.29 10.65
C PHE A 39 -1.27 7.31 11.15
N GLN A 40 -2.28 6.86 11.90
CA GLN A 40 -3.32 7.74 12.43
C GLN A 40 -2.75 8.81 13.35
N ARG A 41 -1.76 8.44 14.18
CA ARG A 41 -1.05 9.39 15.07
C ARG A 41 -0.21 10.40 14.31
N LEU A 42 0.22 10.05 13.10
CA LEU A 42 1.02 10.88 12.21
C LEU A 42 0.17 11.65 11.18
N GLY A 43 -1.17 11.59 11.30
CA GLY A 43 -2.10 12.39 10.51
C GLY A 43 -2.72 11.69 9.30
N LEU A 44 -2.51 10.38 9.11
CA LEU A 44 -3.16 9.59 8.07
C LEU A 44 -4.04 8.50 8.68
N ASP A 45 -5.36 8.66 8.60
CA ASP A 45 -6.32 7.70 9.13
C ASP A 45 -6.67 6.62 8.07
N LEU A 46 -6.29 5.37 8.35
CA LEU A 46 -6.59 4.23 7.48
C LEU A 46 -7.89 3.50 7.87
N SER A 47 -8.58 3.92 8.93
CA SER A 47 -9.83 3.28 9.39
C SER A 47 -10.99 3.27 8.38
N PRO A 48 -11.07 4.18 7.39
CA PRO A 48 -12.07 4.09 6.32
C PRO A 48 -11.83 2.94 5.33
N PHE A 49 -10.66 2.30 5.33
CA PHE A 49 -10.31 1.24 4.39
C PHE A 49 -10.40 -0.15 5.01
N HIS A 50 -10.61 -1.16 4.15
CA HIS A 50 -10.42 -2.55 4.55
C HIS A 50 -8.98 -2.80 5.05
N SER A 51 -8.84 -3.63 6.09
CA SER A 51 -7.53 -3.98 6.67
C SER A 51 -6.78 -4.98 5.79
N GLY A 52 -6.37 -4.57 4.60
CA GLY A 52 -5.66 -5.37 3.62
C GLY A 52 -5.54 -4.63 2.28
N THR A 53 -4.80 -5.21 1.33
CA THR A 53 -4.55 -4.59 0.02
C THR A 53 -5.10 -5.42 -1.12
N VAL A 54 -5.54 -4.73 -2.19
CA VAL A 54 -5.75 -5.33 -3.51
C VAL A 54 -4.48 -5.09 -4.32
N ASN A 55 -3.83 -6.16 -4.75
CA ASN A 55 -2.63 -6.04 -5.56
C ASN A 55 -3.00 -6.00 -7.04
N VAL A 56 -2.49 -5.00 -7.75
CA VAL A 56 -2.72 -4.84 -9.18
C VAL A 56 -1.40 -4.69 -9.92
N SER A 57 -1.25 -5.35 -11.07
CA SER A 57 -0.12 -5.16 -11.97
C SER A 57 -0.47 -4.12 -13.04
N ILE A 58 0.43 -3.18 -13.28
CA ILE A 58 0.35 -2.17 -14.34
C ILE A 58 1.25 -2.52 -15.54
N ALA A 59 1.69 -3.79 -15.64
CA ALA A 59 2.56 -4.24 -16.71
C ALA A 59 2.00 -3.88 -18.11
N PRO A 60 2.87 -3.53 -19.07
CA PRO A 60 4.33 -3.54 -19.01
C PRO A 60 4.94 -2.28 -18.38
N ARG A 61 4.15 -1.41 -17.75
CA ARG A 61 4.66 -0.22 -17.07
C ARG A 61 5.28 -0.59 -15.73
N VAL A 62 6.21 0.23 -15.29
CA VAL A 62 6.80 0.22 -13.96
C VAL A 62 6.76 1.65 -13.42
N TYR A 63 6.86 1.79 -12.10
CA TYR A 63 6.84 3.09 -11.46
C TYR A 63 8.02 3.26 -10.52
N GLN A 64 8.34 4.52 -10.22
CA GLN A 64 9.28 4.91 -9.17
C GLN A 64 8.63 6.03 -8.36
N VAL A 65 8.71 5.92 -7.04
CA VAL A 65 8.28 6.99 -6.14
C VAL A 65 9.30 8.11 -6.15
N VAL A 66 8.90 9.28 -6.65
CA VAL A 66 9.72 10.50 -6.62
C VAL A 66 9.28 11.40 -5.48
N GLU A 67 7.98 11.67 -5.40
CA GLU A 67 7.33 12.46 -4.36
C GLU A 67 5.94 11.87 -4.10
N ALA A 68 5.50 11.88 -2.84
CA ALA A 68 4.20 11.34 -2.44
C ALA A 68 3.48 12.31 -1.48
N PRO A 69 2.15 12.47 -1.57
CA PRO A 69 1.35 13.30 -0.65
C PRO A 69 1.62 13.02 0.82
N HIS A 70 1.78 11.74 1.16
CA HIS A 70 2.22 11.32 2.49
C HIS A 70 3.45 10.43 2.39
N THR A 71 4.50 10.79 3.13
CA THR A 71 5.69 9.96 3.31
C THR A 71 6.06 9.91 4.79
N PHE A 72 6.16 8.71 5.33
CA PHE A 72 6.62 8.44 6.69
C PHE A 72 7.99 7.78 6.59
N ARG A 73 9.00 8.36 7.24
CA ARG A 73 10.36 7.83 7.22
C ARG A 73 10.73 7.25 8.57
N ASP A 74 11.52 6.18 8.56
CA ASP A 74 12.05 5.51 9.76
C ASP A 74 10.93 5.17 10.77
N LEU A 75 9.78 4.72 10.27
CA LEU A 75 8.62 4.43 11.10
C LEU A 75 8.79 3.07 11.79
N LYS A 76 9.07 3.11 13.10
CA LYS A 76 9.04 1.91 13.96
C LYS A 76 7.58 1.55 14.31
N TRP A 77 6.96 0.68 13.52
CA TRP A 77 5.57 0.22 13.71
C TRP A 77 5.45 -1.17 14.37
N HIS A 78 6.51 -1.97 14.36
CA HIS A 78 6.57 -3.28 15.04
C HIS A 78 7.71 -3.27 16.08
N PRO A 79 7.54 -3.91 17.26
CA PRO A 79 8.62 -3.99 18.25
C PRO A 79 9.90 -4.64 17.70
N GLU A 80 9.75 -5.68 16.88
CA GLU A 80 10.88 -6.50 16.41
C GLU A 80 11.34 -6.18 14.98
N GLU A 81 10.44 -5.77 14.08
CA GLU A 81 10.83 -5.49 12.67
C GLU A 81 11.65 -4.20 12.61
N PRO A 82 12.60 -4.08 11.66
CA PRO A 82 13.26 -2.80 11.43
C PRO A 82 12.24 -1.70 11.12
N ALA A 83 12.63 -0.46 11.38
CA ALA A 83 11.85 0.68 10.94
C ALA A 83 11.81 0.73 9.40
N GLU A 84 10.71 1.24 8.86
CA GLU A 84 10.43 1.25 7.43
C GLU A 84 9.95 2.62 6.96
N ASP A 85 10.19 2.90 5.69
CA ASP A 85 9.64 4.05 5.00
C ASP A 85 8.32 3.64 4.30
N PHE A 86 7.33 4.52 4.31
CA PHE A 86 6.04 4.32 3.66
C PHE A 86 5.64 5.56 2.86
N SER A 87 5.15 5.37 1.65
CA SER A 87 4.50 6.41 0.86
C SER A 87 3.07 6.05 0.53
N PHE A 88 2.20 7.06 0.49
CA PHE A 88 0.80 6.93 0.10
C PHE A 88 0.44 7.93 -0.98
N PHE A 89 -0.38 7.49 -1.93
CA PHE A 89 -0.84 8.28 -3.07
C PHE A 89 -2.33 8.09 -3.26
N ASP A 90 -3.03 9.12 -3.70
CA ASP A 90 -4.44 9.00 -4.06
C ASP A 90 -4.61 8.14 -5.31
N VAL A 91 -5.66 7.33 -5.33
CA VAL A 91 -6.05 6.52 -6.49
C VAL A 91 -7.55 6.44 -6.63
N ASP A 92 -8.03 6.57 -7.86
CA ASP A 92 -9.40 6.26 -8.25
C ASP A 92 -9.41 4.95 -9.04
N VAL A 93 -10.29 4.04 -8.64
CA VAL A 93 -10.59 2.82 -9.39
C VAL A 93 -11.75 3.11 -10.32
N LEU A 94 -11.56 2.82 -11.61
CA LEU A 94 -12.52 3.11 -12.66
C LEU A 94 -13.17 1.82 -13.19
N ASP A 95 -14.48 1.86 -13.42
CA ASP A 95 -15.21 0.96 -14.31
C ASP A 95 -15.67 1.75 -15.55
N GLY A 96 -14.96 1.56 -16.66
CA GLY A 96 -15.05 2.46 -17.81
C GLY A 96 -14.59 3.88 -17.45
N GLU A 97 -15.50 4.84 -17.52
CA GLU A 97 -15.25 6.25 -17.14
C GLU A 97 -15.76 6.58 -15.74
N SER A 98 -16.44 5.65 -15.05
CA SER A 98 -17.02 5.88 -13.73
C SER A 98 -16.05 5.53 -12.62
N VAL A 99 -15.85 6.43 -11.66
CA VAL A 99 -15.15 6.11 -10.41
C VAL A 99 -16.04 5.21 -9.56
N ILE A 100 -15.56 4.00 -9.24
CA ILE A 100 -16.26 3.03 -8.41
C ILE A 100 -15.71 2.95 -6.99
N ALA A 101 -14.47 3.38 -6.77
CA ALA A 101 -13.86 3.50 -5.46
C ALA A 101 -12.73 4.54 -5.50
N THR A 102 -12.57 5.29 -4.42
CA THR A 102 -11.42 6.17 -4.18
C THR A 102 -10.67 5.61 -2.98
N GLY A 103 -9.35 5.51 -3.10
CA GLY A 103 -8.51 4.91 -2.07
C GLY A 103 -7.09 5.42 -2.11
N LEU A 104 -6.18 4.62 -1.57
CA LEU A 104 -4.76 4.94 -1.53
C LEU A 104 -3.93 3.83 -2.15
N ILE A 105 -2.90 4.18 -2.92
CA ILE A 105 -1.77 3.28 -3.16
C ILE A 105 -0.94 3.26 -1.87
N TYR A 106 -0.76 2.08 -1.28
CA TYR A 106 0.11 1.81 -0.15
C TYR A 106 1.46 1.31 -0.66
N HIS A 107 2.53 2.07 -0.44
CA HIS A 107 3.88 1.70 -0.87
C HIS A 107 4.83 1.59 0.32
N PRO A 108 5.09 0.37 0.84
CA PRO A 108 6.21 0.12 1.73
C PRO A 108 7.50 0.14 0.91
N HIS A 109 8.48 0.98 1.28
CA HIS A 109 9.72 1.10 0.51
C HIS A 109 10.60 -0.15 0.72
N PRO A 110 10.86 -0.95 -0.34
CA PRO A 110 11.61 -2.21 -0.21
C PRO A 110 13.10 -2.00 0.06
N ASP A 111 13.62 -0.79 -0.15
CA ASP A 111 15.03 -0.44 0.06
C ASP A 111 15.49 -0.65 1.52
N THR A 112 14.55 -0.75 2.46
CA THR A 112 14.82 -1.05 3.88
C THR A 112 14.74 -2.54 4.22
N LYS A 113 14.42 -3.44 3.27
CA LYS A 113 14.25 -4.89 3.50
C LYS A 113 14.79 -5.76 2.34
N PRO A 114 15.96 -6.41 2.48
CA PRO A 114 16.56 -7.23 1.41
C PRO A 114 15.77 -8.49 1.02
N GLU A 115 14.73 -8.88 1.76
CA GLU A 115 14.00 -10.15 1.57
C GLU A 115 12.61 -10.01 0.93
N HIS A 116 12.13 -8.79 0.66
CA HIS A 116 10.76 -8.53 0.19
C HIS A 116 10.74 -7.75 -1.13
N PHE A 117 11.01 -8.44 -2.23
CA PHE A 117 10.96 -7.84 -3.56
C PHE A 117 9.56 -8.00 -4.17
N GLN A 118 8.70 -7.00 -4.02
CA GLN A 118 7.53 -6.87 -4.87
C GLN A 118 7.98 -6.50 -6.29
N LYS A 119 7.28 -7.00 -7.32
CA LYS A 119 7.63 -6.66 -8.70
C LYS A 119 7.40 -5.16 -8.93
N PRO A 120 8.26 -4.48 -9.72
CA PRO A 120 8.20 -3.02 -9.92
C PRO A 120 6.96 -2.53 -10.69
N ASP A 121 6.17 -3.46 -11.24
CA ASP A 121 4.90 -3.21 -11.89
C ASP A 121 3.68 -3.43 -10.97
N VAL A 122 3.86 -3.84 -9.72
CA VAL A 122 2.74 -4.11 -8.79
C VAL A 122 2.52 -2.94 -7.85
N LEU A 123 1.25 -2.52 -7.76
CA LEU A 123 0.73 -1.55 -6.79
C LEU A 123 -0.14 -2.27 -5.77
N GLU A 124 -0.11 -1.83 -4.52
CA GLU A 124 -1.01 -2.30 -3.47
C GLU A 124 -2.04 -1.21 -3.17
N LEU A 125 -3.33 -1.51 -3.35
CA LEU A 125 -4.42 -0.54 -3.16
C LEU A 125 -5.12 -0.79 -1.83
N LEU A 126 -5.29 0.26 -1.03
CA LEU A 126 -6.21 0.34 0.10
C LEU A 126 -7.53 0.92 -0.40
N LEU A 127 -8.64 0.19 -0.20
CA LEU A 127 -9.97 0.54 -0.70
C LEU A 127 -11.00 0.40 0.44
N PRO A 128 -12.09 1.20 0.43
CA PRO A 128 -13.17 1.17 1.42
C PRO A 128 -14.01 -0.10 1.37
#